data_AF-A0A1J5Q1R4-F1
#
_entry.id   AF-A0A1J5Q1R4-F1
#
_cell.length_a   1.000
_cell.length_b   1.000
_cell.length_c   1.000
_cell.angle_alpha   90.00
_cell.angle_beta   90.00
_cell.angle_gamma   90.00
#
_symmetry.space_group_name_H-M   'P 1'
#
loop_
_entity.id
_entity.type
_entity.pdbx_description
1 polymer ?
#
loop_
_entity_poly.entity_id
_entity_poly.type
_entity_poly.pdbx_seq_one_letter_code
_entity_poly.pdbx_strand_id
1 'polypeptide(L)'
;MHERHPWLPYALAQRYASAYGSRIDRVLIGPEGRPATCPADLGREILPGLFEAELRHLQREEWARTAEDVLWRRSKLGLSLPEAHFQAVKAWFTAQAH
;
A
#
# COMPACT_ATOMS: atom_id res chain seq x y z
N MET A 1 -3.45 -18.46 -4.50
CA MET A 1 -2.96 -17.16 -3.96
C MET A 1 -2.50 -17.28 -2.51
N HIS A 2 -3.29 -17.91 -1.62
CA HIS A 2 -2.88 -18.22 -0.24
C HIS A 2 -1.63 -19.11 -0.14
N GLU A 3 -1.40 -19.99 -1.13
CA GLU A 3 -0.22 -20.86 -1.16
C GLU A 3 1.11 -20.13 -1.43
N ARG A 4 1.08 -18.96 -2.07
CA ARG A 4 2.31 -18.19 -2.36
C ARG A 4 2.70 -17.24 -1.23
N HIS A 5 1.72 -16.75 -0.46
CA HIS A 5 1.93 -15.80 0.63
C HIS A 5 1.09 -16.18 1.87
N PRO A 6 1.38 -17.31 2.54
CA PRO A 6 0.62 -17.79 3.70
C PRO A 6 0.69 -16.85 4.92
N TRP A 7 1.69 -15.98 4.94
CA TRP A 7 1.90 -14.94 5.95
C TRP A 7 1.02 -13.70 5.77
N LEU A 8 0.36 -13.56 4.61
CA LEU A 8 -0.47 -12.38 4.30
C LEU A 8 -1.90 -12.60 4.81
N PRO A 9 -2.47 -11.66 5.61
CA PRO A 9 -3.84 -11.78 6.06
C PRO A 9 -4.82 -11.96 4.90
N TYR A 10 -5.79 -12.88 5.05
CA TYR A 10 -6.74 -13.23 3.98
C TYR A 10 -7.45 -12.00 3.39
N ALA A 11 -7.93 -11.09 4.25
CA ALA A 11 -8.61 -9.86 3.83
C ALA A 11 -7.71 -8.96 2.96
N LEU A 12 -6.42 -8.85 3.33
CA LEU A 12 -5.44 -8.06 2.59
C LEU A 12 -5.11 -8.72 1.25
N ALA A 13 -4.89 -10.04 1.26
CA ALA A 13 -4.64 -10.81 0.04
C ALA A 13 -5.79 -10.66 -0.96
N GLN A 14 -7.04 -10.74 -0.50
CA GLN A 14 -8.22 -10.57 -1.33
C GLN A 14 -8.33 -9.14 -1.88
N ARG A 15 -8.12 -8.12 -1.04
CA ARG A 15 -8.11 -6.71 -1.48
C ARG A 15 -7.05 -6.50 -2.57
N TYR A 16 -5.84 -6.99 -2.37
CA TYR A 16 -4.76 -6.85 -3.35
C TYR A 16 -5.03 -7.66 -4.62
N ALA A 17 -5.63 -8.84 -4.52
CA ALA A 17 -6.06 -9.63 -5.66
C ALA A 17 -7.06 -8.86 -6.53
N SER A 18 -8.06 -8.24 -5.89
CA SER A 18 -9.10 -7.49 -6.60
C SER A 18 -8.58 -6.16 -7.17
N ALA A 19 -7.66 -5.49 -6.49
CA ALA A 19 -7.11 -4.20 -6.94
C ALA A 19 -5.99 -4.36 -7.99
N TYR A 20 -5.07 -5.30 -7.77
CA TYR A 20 -3.83 -5.42 -8.53
C TYR A 20 -3.71 -6.72 -9.34
N GLY A 21 -4.51 -7.75 -9.02
CA GLY A 21 -4.50 -9.03 -9.72
C GLY A 21 -3.11 -9.66 -9.75
N SER A 22 -2.60 -9.95 -10.95
CA SER A 22 -1.26 -10.51 -11.16
C SER A 22 -0.11 -9.56 -10.82
N ARG A 23 -0.39 -8.27 -10.57
CA ARG A 23 0.64 -7.28 -10.19
C ARG A 23 0.91 -7.24 -8.70
N ILE A 24 0.25 -8.08 -7.89
CA ILE A 24 0.45 -8.13 -6.45
C ILE A 24 1.92 -8.34 -6.07
N ASP A 25 2.67 -9.14 -6.83
CA ASP A 25 4.09 -9.39 -6.58
C ASP A 25 4.92 -8.10 -6.61
N ARG A 26 4.49 -7.09 -7.39
CA ARG A 26 5.11 -5.76 -7.43
C ARG A 26 4.69 -4.87 -6.26
N VAL A 27 3.51 -5.10 -5.69
CA VAL A 27 2.96 -4.36 -4.54
C VAL A 27 3.57 -4.87 -3.25
N LEU A 28 3.84 -6.17 -3.17
CA LEU A 28 4.53 -6.82 -2.06
C LEU A 28 6.04 -6.55 -2.07
N ILE A 29 6.53 -5.52 -2.78
CA ILE A 29 7.92 -5.11 -2.68
C ILE A 29 8.04 -4.14 -1.52
N GLY A 30 8.73 -4.56 -0.47
CA GLY A 30 8.97 -3.78 0.73
C GLY A 30 9.78 -2.51 0.47
N PRO A 31 9.91 -1.63 1.48
CA PRO A 31 10.68 -0.39 1.37
C PRO A 31 12.16 -0.61 1.03
N GLU A 32 12.71 -1.77 1.38
CA GLU A 32 14.06 -2.18 1.02
C GLU A 32 14.22 -2.61 -0.46
N GLY A 33 13.15 -2.56 -1.26
CA GLY A 33 13.17 -2.93 -2.67
C GLY A 33 13.18 -4.44 -2.94
N ARG A 34 12.93 -5.27 -1.90
CA ARG A 34 12.85 -6.73 -2.00
C ARG A 34 11.41 -7.25 -1.85
N PRO A 35 11.07 -8.41 -2.44
CA PRO A 35 9.78 -9.06 -2.19
C PRO A 35 9.61 -9.36 -0.70
N ALA A 36 8.46 -8.97 -0.15
CA ALA A 36 8.08 -9.24 1.21
C ALA A 36 7.84 -10.74 1.39
N THR A 37 8.38 -11.27 2.48
CA THR A 37 8.20 -12.67 2.89
C THR A 37 7.46 -12.78 4.22
N CYS A 38 7.26 -11.65 4.89
CA CYS A 38 6.51 -11.53 6.12
C CYS A 38 5.82 -10.16 6.23
N PRO A 39 4.84 -9.99 7.14
CA PRO A 39 4.16 -8.71 7.33
C PRO A 39 5.11 -7.57 7.71
N ALA A 40 6.21 -7.86 8.40
CA ALA A 40 7.20 -6.86 8.77
C ALA A 40 7.94 -6.29 7.54
N ASP A 41 8.09 -7.06 6.47
CA ASP A 41 8.72 -6.60 5.22
C ASP A 41 7.84 -5.59 4.46
N LEU A 42 6.52 -5.55 4.72
CA LEU A 42 5.63 -4.56 4.10
C LEU A 42 5.86 -3.14 4.61
N GLY A 43 6.64 -3.00 5.70
CA GLY A 43 6.89 -1.74 6.37
C GLY A 43 5.73 -1.33 7.27
N ARG A 44 5.64 -0.03 7.54
CA ARG A 44 4.64 0.52 8.45
C ARG A 44 3.23 0.40 7.87
N GLU A 45 2.28 -0.02 8.70
CA GLU A 45 0.85 0.12 8.40
C GLU A 45 0.46 1.59 8.57
N ILE A 46 0.05 2.23 7.47
CA ILE A 46 -0.33 3.64 7.45
C ILE A 46 -1.81 3.78 7.74
N LEU A 47 -2.63 2.93 7.11
CA LEU A 47 -4.06 2.77 7.38
C LEU A 47 -4.40 1.29 7.49
N PRO A 48 -5.56 0.91 8.08
CA PRO A 48 -5.98 -0.48 8.15
C PRO A 48 -5.97 -1.15 6.76
N GLY A 49 -5.04 -2.08 6.55
CA GLY A 49 -4.86 -2.75 5.26
C GLY A 49 -4.19 -1.93 4.16
N LEU A 50 -3.58 -0.79 4.46
CA LEU A 50 -2.71 0.01 3.58
C LEU A 50 -1.31 0.11 4.20
N PHE A 51 -0.37 -0.58 3.58
CA PHE A 51 1.02 -0.63 4.04
C PHE A 51 1.92 0.29 3.21
N GLU A 52 3.07 0.64 3.80
CA GLU A 52 4.11 1.40 3.11
C GLU A 52 4.51 0.80 1.75
N ALA A 53 4.61 -0.53 1.65
CA ALA A 53 4.90 -1.21 0.38
C ALA A 53 3.91 -0.85 -0.75
N GLU A 54 2.60 -0.76 -0.44
CA GLU A 54 1.58 -0.36 -1.42
C GLU A 54 1.75 1.10 -1.83
N LEU A 55 2.04 2.01 -0.88
CA LEU A 55 2.29 3.42 -1.18
C LEU A 55 3.52 3.62 -2.06
N ARG A 56 4.61 2.90 -1.77
CA ARG A 56 5.84 2.94 -2.59
C ARG A 56 5.60 2.38 -3.98
N HIS A 57 4.82 1.30 -4.08
CA HIS A 57 4.41 0.76 -5.38
C HIS A 57 3.66 1.81 -6.20
N LEU A 58 2.67 2.49 -5.61
CA LEU A 58 1.92 3.56 -6.28
C LEU A 58 2.80 4.77 -6.64
N GLN A 59 3.74 5.13 -5.77
CA GLN A 59 4.69 6.21 -6.06
C GLN A 59 5.62 5.85 -7.24
N ARG A 60 6.11 4.60 -7.30
CA ARG A 60 7.05 4.14 -8.33
C ARG A 60 6.40 3.84 -9.67
N GLU A 61 5.31 3.09 -9.67
CA GLU A 61 4.66 2.60 -10.89
C GLU A 61 3.58 3.55 -11.41
N GLU A 62 2.93 4.31 -10.53
CA GLU A 62 1.80 5.17 -10.89
C GLU A 62 2.11 6.67 -10.70
N TRP A 63 3.36 7.02 -10.39
CA TRP A 63 3.84 8.39 -10.13
C TRP A 63 2.99 9.15 -9.11
N ALA A 64 2.43 8.45 -8.13
CA ALA A 64 1.68 9.07 -7.05
C ALA A 64 2.62 9.98 -6.23
N ARG A 65 2.41 11.30 -6.33
CA ARG A 65 3.23 12.30 -5.63
C ARG A 65 2.53 12.88 -4.40
N THR A 66 1.23 12.63 -4.25
CA THR A 66 0.41 13.22 -3.20
C THR A 66 -0.52 12.18 -2.57
N ALA A 67 -0.91 12.43 -1.32
CA ALA A 67 -1.93 11.63 -0.64
C ALA A 67 -3.27 11.67 -1.38
N GLU A 68 -3.60 12.80 -2.00
CA GLU A 68 -4.82 13.00 -2.79
C GLU A 68 -4.87 12.07 -4.01
N ASP A 69 -3.77 11.94 -4.76
CA ASP A 69 -3.68 11.02 -5.90
C ASP A 69 -3.93 9.56 -5.49
N VAL A 70 -3.35 9.14 -4.36
CA VAL A 70 -3.53 7.78 -3.85
C VAL A 70 -4.97 7.54 -3.39
N LEU A 71 -5.50 8.43 -2.56
CA LEU A 71 -6.78 8.24 -1.87
C LEU A 71 -7.98 8.41 -2.82
N TRP A 72 -7.95 9.40 -3.71
CA TRP A 72 -9.07 9.72 -4.60
C TRP A 72 -8.98 9.00 -5.95
N ARG A 73 -7.78 8.90 -6.53
CA ARG A 73 -7.61 8.45 -7.91
C ARG A 73 -7.38 6.94 -8.05
N ARG A 74 -6.70 6.31 -7.09
CA ARG A 74 -6.20 4.94 -7.24
C ARG A 74 -6.80 3.93 -6.27
N SER A 75 -6.98 4.29 -5.00
CA SER A 75 -7.51 3.36 -4.01
C SER A 75 -9.02 3.54 -3.76
N LYS A 76 -9.61 4.68 -4.16
CA LYS A 76 -10.98 5.12 -3.83
C LYS A 76 -11.32 5.09 -2.33
N LEU A 77 -10.32 4.91 -1.46
CA LEU A 77 -10.49 4.87 -0.02
C LEU A 77 -10.89 6.26 0.53
N GLY A 78 -10.62 7.34 -0.20
CA GLY A 78 -11.00 8.70 0.20
C GLY A 78 -12.51 8.95 0.34
N LEU A 79 -13.37 8.08 -0.20
CA LEU A 79 -14.83 8.25 -0.13
C LEU A 79 -15.44 7.93 1.23
N SER A 80 -14.72 7.26 2.14
CA SER A 80 -15.22 6.91 3.47
C SER A 80 -14.20 7.05 4.60
N LEU A 81 -13.02 7.62 4.31
CA LEU A 81 -11.97 7.77 5.31
C LEU A 81 -12.06 9.10 6.06
N PRO A 82 -11.91 9.10 7.40
CA PRO A 82 -11.73 10.32 8.19
C PRO A 82 -10.50 11.14 7.77
N GLU A 83 -10.54 12.45 7.97
CA GLU A 83 -9.42 13.38 7.76
C GLU A 83 -8.11 12.91 8.42
N ALA A 84 -8.18 12.24 9.58
CA ALA A 84 -7.01 11.67 10.25
C ALA A 84 -6.22 10.69 9.36
N HIS A 85 -6.90 9.92 8.51
CA HIS A 85 -6.28 8.97 7.60
C HIS A 85 -5.59 9.70 6.43
N PHE A 86 -6.19 10.80 5.97
CA PHE A 86 -5.56 11.68 4.99
C PHE A 86 -4.24 12.25 5.52
N GLN A 87 -4.23 12.74 6.76
CA GLN A 87 -3.03 13.27 7.41
C GLN A 87 -1.95 12.20 7.59
N ALA A 88 -2.30 10.96 7.91
CA ALA A 88 -1.34 9.86 8.04
C ALA A 88 -0.62 9.57 6.71
N VAL A 89 -1.35 9.48 5.60
CA VAL A 89 -0.76 9.27 4.26
C VAL A 89 0.07 10.48 3.83
N LYS A 90 -0.42 11.69 4.10
CA LYS A 90 0.31 12.94 3.80
C LYS A 90 1.63 13.02 4.56
N ALA A 91 1.62 12.73 5.86
CA ALA A 91 2.82 12.72 6.69
C ALA A 91 3.85 11.71 6.20
N TRP A 92 3.40 10.53 5.73
CA TRP A 92 4.27 9.55 5.11
C TRP A 92 4.93 10.07 3.82
N PHE A 93 4.16 10.68 2.91
CA PHE A 93 4.71 11.29 1.69
C PHE A 93 5.71 12.41 2.00
N THR A 94 5.45 13.23 3.02
CA THR A 94 6.38 14.28 3.47
C THR A 94 7.65 13.68 4.06
N ALA A 95 7.57 12.63 4.87
CA ALA A 95 8.73 11.96 5.44
C ALA A 95 9.62 11.31 4.38
N GLN A 96 9.04 10.84 3.27
CA GLN A 96 9.77 10.20 2.19
C GLN A 96 10.34 11.16 1.13
N ALA A 97 9.97 12.44 1.20
CA ALA A 97 10.49 13.48 0.32
C ALA A 97 11.82 14.09 0.81
N HIS A 98 12.45 13.46 1.81
CA HIS A 98 13.62 13.96 2.52
C HIS A 98 14.81 12.99 2.43
#